data_AF-A0A7L2Q469-F1
#
_entry.id   AF-A0A7L2Q469-F1
#
_cell.length_a   1.000
_cell.length_b   1.000
_cell.length_c   1.000
_cell.angle_alpha   90.00
_cell.angle_beta   90.00
_cell.angle_gamma   90.00
#
_symmetry.space_group_name_H-M   'P 1'
#
loop_
_entity.id
_entity.type
_entity.pdbx_description
1 polymer ?
#
loop_
_entity_poly.entity_id
_entity_poly.type
_entity_poly.pdbx_seq_one_letter_code
_entity_poly.pdbx_strand_id
1 'polypeptide(L)'
;QLQAAAEKIHSLGGDAAGIKESALKKLEGNLAENPEVKALQEKLSAANVKVTEYRNQLQNLKQELKLTQKILAKEVGEDVNIQSLLTNSGNWRGRAQQILLLQTKVHELEHKLNHQKIRASLLEVDEGLLAFPDPRKLSVQEKNLLKIRSLEKEKKESLEKLSEQHNTLQKNHEELKKKLDASRARNQMLCGEVKMLKGQIGTLLEKGKHDDELIDALLSQQKQMQEILKGLSQKEDKNKESRQMMGHHLDTEIQKQSTLIDELRKLVVNREEKVKTLEKEIGQL
;
A
#
# COMPACT_ATOMS: atom_id res chain seq x y z
N GLN A 1 -11.95 6.79 -40.75
CA GLN A 1 -10.61 6.19 -40.93
C GLN A 1 -10.15 5.35 -39.72
N LEU A 2 -10.61 5.62 -38.49
CA LEU A 2 -10.31 4.76 -37.32
C LEU A 2 -11.09 3.43 -37.27
N GLN A 3 -12.19 3.32 -38.01
CA GLN A 3 -13.02 2.10 -38.04
C GLN A 3 -12.48 1.02 -39.00
N ALA A 4 -11.82 1.44 -40.09
CA ALA A 4 -11.17 0.54 -41.05
C ALA A 4 -9.88 -0.11 -40.51
N ALA A 5 -9.27 0.47 -39.47
CA ALA A 5 -8.09 -0.09 -38.82
C ALA A 5 -8.44 -1.20 -37.82
N ALA A 6 -9.64 -1.17 -37.23
CA ALA A 6 -10.10 -2.18 -36.28
C ALA A 6 -10.49 -3.49 -36.99
N GLU A 7 -11.12 -3.42 -38.17
CA GLU A 7 -11.53 -4.61 -38.93
C GLU A 7 -10.33 -5.39 -39.49
N LYS A 8 -9.20 -4.73 -39.74
CA LYS A 8 -7.98 -5.39 -40.25
C LYS A 8 -7.24 -6.20 -39.19
N ILE A 9 -7.52 -5.99 -37.91
CA ILE A 9 -6.91 -6.75 -36.79
C ILE A 9 -7.68 -8.05 -36.52
N HIS A 10 -8.96 -8.13 -36.89
CA HIS A 10 -9.78 -9.33 -36.68
C HIS A 10 -9.62 -10.41 -37.77
N SER A 11 -8.96 -10.10 -38.89
CA SER A 11 -8.80 -11.03 -40.02
C SER A 11 -7.55 -11.94 -39.96
N LEU A 12 -6.69 -11.80 -38.94
CA LEU A 12 -5.50 -12.64 -38.80
C LEU A 12 -5.56 -13.37 -37.46
N GLY A 13 -6.27 -14.50 -37.48
CA GLY A 13 -6.24 -15.48 -36.40
C GLY A 13 -4.83 -16.02 -36.19
N GLY A 14 -4.42 -16.09 -34.93
CA GLY A 14 -3.18 -16.73 -34.50
C GLY A 14 -2.78 -16.25 -33.09
N ASP A 15 -2.61 -17.21 -32.19
CA ASP A 15 -2.20 -17.09 -30.78
C ASP A 15 -1.06 -16.09 -30.51
N ALA A 16 -1.41 -14.81 -30.36
CA ALA A 16 -0.46 -13.72 -30.07
C ALA A 16 -0.59 -13.15 -28.65
N ALA A 17 -1.34 -13.82 -27.76
CA ALA A 17 -1.54 -13.37 -26.38
C ALA A 17 -0.38 -13.75 -25.46
N GLY A 18 0.10 -15.00 -25.51
CA GLY A 18 1.19 -15.48 -24.63
C GLY A 18 2.59 -14.96 -24.96
N ILE A 19 2.85 -14.60 -26.22
CA ILE A 19 4.16 -14.07 -26.66
C ILE A 19 4.30 -12.57 -26.29
N LYS A 20 3.19 -11.83 -26.14
CA LYS A 20 3.22 -10.41 -25.76
C LYS A 20 3.51 -10.20 -24.29
N GLU A 21 3.02 -11.07 -23.41
CA GLU A 21 3.18 -10.92 -21.96
C GLU A 21 4.60 -11.26 -21.47
N SER A 22 5.23 -12.25 -22.10
CA SER A 22 6.63 -12.63 -21.86
C SER A 22 7.63 -11.63 -22.44
N ALA A 23 7.32 -11.01 -23.58
CA ALA A 23 8.09 -9.90 -24.13
C ALA A 23 7.96 -8.61 -23.30
N LEU A 24 6.77 -8.31 -22.74
CA LEU A 24 6.55 -7.18 -21.84
C LEU A 24 7.32 -7.32 -20.52
N LYS A 25 7.32 -8.52 -19.90
CA LYS A 25 8.10 -8.79 -18.68
C LYS A 25 9.62 -8.70 -18.89
N LYS A 26 10.13 -9.17 -20.03
CA LYS A 26 11.56 -9.01 -20.37
C LYS A 26 11.92 -7.56 -20.69
N LEU A 27 11.01 -6.77 -21.27
CA LEU A 27 11.23 -5.35 -21.49
C LEU A 27 11.18 -4.56 -20.17
N GLU A 28 10.26 -4.87 -19.26
CA GLU A 28 10.21 -4.30 -17.90
C GLU A 28 11.46 -4.59 -17.08
N GLY A 29 11.97 -5.82 -17.13
CA GLY A 29 13.23 -6.21 -16.46
C GLY A 29 14.45 -5.48 -17.01
N ASN A 30 14.55 -5.32 -18.34
CA ASN A 30 15.66 -4.60 -18.98
C ASN A 30 15.56 -3.07 -18.84
N LEU A 31 14.37 -2.50 -18.69
CA LEU A 31 14.22 -1.08 -18.32
C LEU A 31 14.59 -0.84 -16.85
N ALA A 32 14.27 -1.76 -15.94
CA ALA A 32 14.59 -1.62 -14.52
C ALA A 32 16.11 -1.70 -14.21
N GLU A 33 16.91 -2.31 -15.09
CA GLU A 33 18.38 -2.37 -14.98
C GLU A 33 19.12 -1.20 -15.63
N ASN A 34 18.43 -0.36 -16.41
CA ASN A 34 19.04 0.84 -16.99
C ASN A 34 19.32 1.87 -15.86
N PRO A 35 20.58 2.31 -15.66
CA PRO A 35 20.95 3.26 -14.60
C PRO A 35 20.13 4.55 -14.65
N GLU A 36 19.69 4.97 -15.83
CA GLU A 36 18.86 6.15 -16.03
C GLU A 36 17.45 5.97 -15.46
N VAL A 37 16.86 4.78 -15.60
CA VAL A 37 15.54 4.43 -15.03
C VAL A 37 15.61 4.32 -13.51
N LYS A 38 16.69 3.75 -12.96
CA LYS A 38 16.93 3.75 -11.50
C LYS A 38 17.09 5.17 -10.95
N ALA A 39 17.87 6.03 -11.60
CA ALA A 39 18.03 7.42 -11.20
C ALA A 39 16.70 8.21 -11.26
N LEU A 40 15.87 7.95 -12.28
CA LEU A 40 14.53 8.55 -12.37
C LEU A 40 13.59 8.00 -11.28
N GLN A 41 13.66 6.71 -10.96
CA GLN A 41 12.89 6.09 -9.88
C GLN A 41 13.28 6.63 -8.50
N GLU A 42 14.56 6.85 -8.25
CA GLU A 42 15.07 7.50 -7.03
C GLU A 42 14.66 8.98 -6.95
N LYS A 43 14.70 9.71 -8.07
CA LYS A 43 14.17 11.09 -8.11
C LYS A 43 12.67 11.13 -7.83
N LEU A 44 11.91 10.18 -8.38
CA LEU A 44 10.47 10.06 -8.14
C LEU A 44 10.18 9.71 -6.68
N SER A 45 10.93 8.79 -6.08
CA SER A 45 10.78 8.43 -4.67
C SER A 45 11.14 9.60 -3.75
N ALA A 46 12.24 10.32 -4.03
CA ALA A 46 12.63 11.51 -3.28
C ALA A 46 11.60 12.65 -3.42
N ALA A 47 11.04 12.85 -4.60
CA ALA A 47 9.95 13.81 -4.82
C ALA A 47 8.68 13.42 -4.06
N ASN A 48 8.30 12.15 -4.07
CA ASN A 48 7.15 11.64 -3.30
C ASN A 48 7.35 11.82 -1.80
N VAL A 49 8.55 11.55 -1.27
CA VAL A 49 8.88 11.82 0.13
C VAL A 49 8.70 13.31 0.45
N LYS A 50 9.25 14.22 -0.37
CA LYS A 50 9.06 15.67 -0.19
C LYS A 50 7.59 16.09 -0.23
N VAL A 51 6.80 15.53 -1.14
CA VAL A 51 5.35 15.80 -1.21
C VAL A 51 4.66 15.35 0.09
N THR A 52 4.99 14.17 0.60
CA THR A 52 4.43 13.71 1.89
C THR A 52 4.86 14.60 3.06
N GLU A 53 6.11 15.05 3.07
CA GLU A 53 6.64 15.95 4.10
C GLU A 53 5.94 17.31 4.07
N TYR A 54 5.80 17.95 2.89
CA TYR A 54 5.05 19.20 2.75
C TYR A 54 3.57 19.03 3.11
N ARG A 55 2.95 17.89 2.77
CA ARG A 55 1.57 17.60 3.18
C ARG A 55 1.43 17.55 4.70
N ASN A 56 2.39 16.92 5.38
CA ASN A 56 2.42 16.83 6.83
C ASN A 56 2.67 18.19 7.48
N GLN A 57 3.62 18.98 6.97
CA GLN A 57 3.88 20.35 7.44
C GLN A 57 2.64 21.24 7.28
N LEU A 58 1.98 21.19 6.12
CA LEU A 58 0.74 21.93 5.88
C LEU A 58 -0.37 21.54 6.85
N GLN A 59 -0.49 20.24 7.16
CA GLN A 59 -1.45 19.76 8.14
C GLN A 59 -1.12 20.28 9.55
N ASN A 60 0.16 20.28 9.94
CA ASN A 60 0.60 20.80 11.24
C ASN A 60 0.32 22.30 11.38
N LEU A 61 0.71 23.10 10.38
CA LEU A 61 0.43 24.53 10.33
C LEU A 61 -1.07 24.84 10.38
N LYS A 62 -1.90 24.03 9.72
CA LYS A 62 -3.36 24.18 9.78
C LYS A 62 -3.93 23.88 11.18
N GLN A 63 -3.33 22.95 11.92
CA GLN A 63 -3.71 22.65 13.30
C GLN A 63 -3.28 23.77 14.25
N GLU A 64 -2.05 24.26 14.12
CA GLU A 64 -1.54 25.42 14.88
C GLU A 64 -2.37 26.68 14.62
N LEU A 65 -2.76 26.93 13.37
CA LEU A 65 -3.65 28.04 13.02
C LEU A 65 -5.01 27.92 13.71
N LYS A 66 -5.62 26.72 13.72
CA LYS A 66 -6.88 26.48 14.43
C LYS A 66 -6.76 26.68 15.93
N LEU A 67 -5.65 26.24 16.52
CA LEU A 67 -5.39 26.42 17.95
C LEU A 67 -5.27 27.91 18.28
N THR A 68 -4.51 28.65 17.48
CA THR A 68 -4.31 30.09 17.62
C THR A 68 -5.64 30.83 17.47
N GLN A 69 -6.47 30.47 16.49
CA GLN A 69 -7.82 31.03 16.32
C GLN A 69 -8.72 30.74 17.52
N LYS A 70 -8.65 29.55 18.13
CA LYS A 70 -9.41 29.21 19.34
C LYS A 70 -8.97 30.03 20.55
N ILE A 71 -7.66 30.23 20.73
CA ILE A 71 -7.14 31.06 21.82
C ILE A 71 -7.58 32.51 21.62
N LEU A 72 -7.44 33.03 20.39
CA LEU A 72 -7.89 34.37 20.06
C LEU A 72 -9.39 34.55 20.28
N ALA A 73 -10.22 33.57 19.89
CA ALA A 73 -11.66 33.61 20.15
C ALA A 73 -11.99 33.64 21.66
N LYS A 74 -11.20 32.98 22.52
CA LYS A 74 -11.39 33.06 23.98
C LYS A 74 -11.07 34.44 24.54
N GLU A 75 -10.04 35.09 24.01
CA GLU A 75 -9.62 36.45 24.39
C GLU A 75 -10.57 37.52 23.84
N VAL A 76 -11.12 37.31 22.65
CA VAL A 76 -11.96 38.28 21.97
C VAL A 76 -13.44 38.12 22.33
N GLY A 77 -13.88 36.90 22.63
CA GLY A 77 -15.28 36.50 22.78
C GLY A 77 -15.70 35.56 21.64
N GLU A 78 -16.48 34.53 21.97
CA GLU A 78 -16.85 33.45 21.03
C GLU A 78 -17.80 33.95 19.90
N ASP A 79 -18.49 35.08 20.12
CA ASP A 79 -19.45 35.67 19.19
C ASP A 79 -18.85 36.75 18.26
N VAL A 80 -17.54 36.99 18.32
CA VAL A 80 -16.88 38.09 17.58
C VAL A 80 -16.17 37.56 16.33
N ASN A 81 -16.60 38.01 15.16
CA ASN A 81 -15.95 37.69 13.89
C ASN A 81 -14.59 38.40 13.79
N ILE A 82 -13.50 37.64 13.68
CA ILE A 82 -12.14 38.19 13.60
C ILE A 82 -11.98 39.16 12.40
N GLN A 83 -12.73 38.95 11.32
CA GLN A 83 -12.71 39.85 10.15
C GLN A 83 -13.33 41.23 10.45
N SER A 84 -14.31 41.32 11.35
CA SER A 84 -14.93 42.61 11.71
C SER A 84 -14.07 43.43 12.70
N LEU A 85 -13.12 42.79 13.39
CA LEU A 85 -12.13 43.48 14.21
C LEU A 85 -11.10 44.24 13.37
N LEU A 86 -10.75 43.70 12.19
CA LEU A 86 -9.83 44.37 11.27
C LEU A 86 -10.43 45.69 10.75
N THR A 87 -11.74 45.72 10.52
CA THR A 87 -12.45 46.90 9.99
C THR A 87 -12.81 47.93 11.06
N ASN A 88 -13.03 47.52 12.32
CA ASN A 88 -13.47 48.39 13.43
C ASN A 88 -12.46 48.41 14.59
N SER A 89 -11.17 48.60 14.28
CA SER A 89 -10.04 48.43 15.21
C SER A 89 -9.98 49.48 16.35
N GLY A 90 -10.73 50.58 16.27
CA GLY A 90 -10.63 51.69 17.23
C GLY A 90 -11.47 51.58 18.51
N ASN A 91 -12.59 50.83 18.47
CA ASN A 91 -13.56 50.80 19.58
C ASN A 91 -13.64 49.43 20.28
N TRP A 92 -12.82 48.47 19.84
CA TRP A 92 -12.87 47.12 20.38
C TRP A 92 -12.00 46.99 21.63
N ARG A 93 -12.58 46.46 22.70
CA ARG A 93 -11.91 46.21 23.97
C ARG A 93 -11.93 44.71 24.27
N GLY A 94 -10.78 44.14 24.60
CA GLY A 94 -10.67 42.69 24.88
C GLY A 94 -11.54 42.22 26.05
N ARG A 95 -11.94 40.95 26.03
CA ARG A 95 -12.81 40.35 27.05
C ARG A 95 -12.23 40.50 28.45
N ALA A 96 -10.93 40.27 28.61
CA ALA A 96 -10.25 40.44 29.90
C ALA A 96 -10.39 41.86 30.46
N GLN A 97 -10.25 42.88 29.61
CA GLN A 97 -10.44 44.28 30.02
C GLN A 97 -11.92 44.61 30.30
N GLN A 98 -12.86 44.03 29.54
CA GLN A 98 -14.29 44.19 29.79
C GLN A 98 -14.70 43.55 31.12
N ILE A 99 -14.18 42.35 31.42
CA ILE A 99 -14.37 41.67 32.71
C ILE A 99 -13.83 42.53 33.85
N LEU A 100 -12.60 43.04 33.74
CA LEU A 100 -12.00 43.88 34.76
C LEU A 100 -12.82 45.16 35.02
N LEU A 101 -13.32 45.81 33.95
CA LEU A 101 -14.18 46.98 34.07
C LEU A 101 -15.50 46.63 34.77
N LEU A 102 -16.14 45.53 34.39
CA LEU A 102 -17.38 45.08 34.99
C LEU A 102 -17.19 44.70 36.47
N GLN A 103 -16.10 44.01 36.81
CA GLN A 103 -15.74 43.70 38.19
C GLN A 103 -15.56 44.97 39.02
N THR A 104 -14.85 45.97 38.48
CA THR A 104 -14.69 47.28 39.15
C THR A 104 -16.04 47.96 39.36
N LYS A 105 -16.93 47.91 38.36
CA LYS A 105 -18.25 48.53 38.45
C LYS A 105 -19.18 47.82 39.43
N VAL A 106 -19.15 46.49 39.46
CA VAL A 106 -19.88 45.68 40.44
C VAL A 106 -19.41 46.03 41.85
N HIS A 107 -18.10 46.12 42.08
CA HIS A 107 -17.56 46.48 43.38
C HIS A 107 -17.98 47.90 43.83
N GLU A 108 -17.98 48.87 42.91
CA GLU A 108 -18.46 50.23 43.18
C GLU A 108 -19.97 50.26 43.53
N LEU A 109 -20.79 49.48 42.81
CA LEU A 109 -22.24 49.37 43.06
C LEU A 109 -22.55 48.65 44.36
N GLU A 110 -21.81 47.57 44.69
CA GLU A 110 -21.89 46.87 45.97
C GLU A 110 -21.57 47.81 47.13
N HIS A 111 -20.50 48.61 46.99
CA HIS A 111 -20.13 49.62 47.99
C HIS A 111 -21.25 50.67 48.18
N LYS A 112 -21.84 51.17 47.09
CA LYS A 112 -22.96 52.12 47.12
C LYS A 112 -24.21 51.52 47.77
N LEU A 113 -24.53 50.27 47.47
CA LEU A 113 -25.67 49.56 48.06
C LEU A 113 -25.46 49.34 49.57
N ASN A 114 -24.26 48.94 49.98
CA ASN A 114 -23.93 48.75 51.39
C ASN A 114 -24.05 50.08 52.16
N HIS A 115 -23.55 51.17 51.57
CA HIS A 115 -23.70 52.51 52.13
C HIS A 115 -25.18 52.97 52.24
N GLN A 116 -26.03 52.61 51.26
CA GLN A 116 -27.47 52.88 51.35
C GLN A 116 -28.17 52.03 52.41
N LYS A 117 -27.81 50.75 52.56
CA LYS A 117 -28.35 49.88 53.61
C LYS A 117 -28.03 50.40 55.01
N ILE A 118 -26.79 50.84 55.24
CA ILE A 118 -26.38 51.44 56.52
C ILE A 118 -27.17 52.73 56.81
N ARG A 119 -27.45 53.53 55.77
CA ARG A 119 -28.28 54.74 55.89
C ARG A 119 -29.75 54.43 56.14
N ALA A 120 -30.30 53.37 55.53
CA ALA A 120 -31.68 52.93 55.73
C ALA A 120 -31.89 52.33 57.13
N SER A 121 -30.95 51.52 57.64
CA SER A 121 -31.02 50.99 59.00
C SER A 121 -30.96 52.05 60.09
N LEU A 122 -30.39 53.22 59.80
CA LEU A 122 -30.38 54.36 60.72
C LEU A 122 -31.75 55.08 60.78
N LEU A 123 -32.58 54.94 59.74
CA LEU A 123 -33.92 55.53 59.65
C LEU A 123 -35.03 54.60 60.17
N GLU A 124 -34.82 53.28 60.18
CA GLU A 124 -35.82 52.30 60.68
C GLU A 124 -36.01 52.27 62.19
N VAL A 125 -35.16 52.95 62.99
CA VAL A 125 -35.28 52.95 64.46
C VAL A 125 -36.43 53.82 64.97
N ASP A 126 -37.02 54.68 64.11
CA ASP A 126 -38.02 55.69 64.53
C ASP A 126 -39.49 55.30 64.25
N GLU A 127 -39.76 54.24 63.45
CA GLU A 127 -41.11 53.99 62.92
C GLU A 127 -41.60 52.53 63.12
N GLY A 128 -41.41 51.99 64.33
CA GLY A 128 -41.67 50.57 64.63
C GLY A 128 -42.78 50.24 65.62
N LEU A 129 -43.63 51.18 66.06
CA LEU A 129 -44.48 50.95 67.26
C LEU A 129 -45.99 50.72 67.04
N LEU A 130 -46.57 50.72 65.83
CA LEU A 130 -48.04 50.65 65.69
C LEU A 130 -48.55 49.87 64.47
N ALA A 131 -48.38 48.55 64.44
CA ALA A 131 -49.18 47.71 63.53
C ALA A 131 -49.50 46.32 64.12
N PHE A 132 -50.72 46.17 64.64
CA PHE A 132 -51.33 44.88 64.95
C PHE A 132 -51.66 44.12 63.64
N PRO A 133 -51.27 42.83 63.46
CA PRO A 133 -51.61 42.10 62.24
C PRO A 133 -52.97 41.38 62.33
N ASP A 134 -53.77 41.54 61.27
CA ASP A 134 -55.05 40.89 60.99
C ASP A 134 -54.89 39.38 60.68
N PRO A 135 -55.63 38.45 61.34
CA PRO A 135 -55.44 36.99 61.22
C PRO A 135 -55.88 36.35 59.88
N ARG A 136 -56.47 37.09 58.94
CA ARG A 136 -57.10 36.50 57.73
C ARG A 136 -56.35 36.73 56.42
N LYS A 137 -55.18 37.37 56.46
CA LYS A 137 -54.25 37.45 55.33
C LYS A 137 -52.99 36.70 55.72
N LEU A 138 -52.70 35.58 55.03
CA LEU A 138 -51.35 35.00 55.08
C LEU A 138 -50.36 36.15 54.84
N SER A 139 -49.55 36.44 55.85
CA SER A 139 -48.60 37.53 55.81
C SER A 139 -47.74 37.34 54.55
N VAL A 140 -47.33 38.43 53.92
CA VAL A 140 -46.38 38.39 52.78
C VAL A 140 -45.17 37.49 53.10
N GLN A 141 -44.80 37.43 54.38
CA GLN A 141 -43.78 36.55 54.94
C GLN A 141 -44.07 35.04 54.75
N GLU A 142 -45.30 34.58 54.97
CA GLU A 142 -45.68 33.17 54.85
C GLU A 142 -45.70 32.71 53.38
N LYS A 143 -46.13 33.60 52.46
CA LYS A 143 -46.07 33.33 51.01
C LYS A 143 -44.62 33.23 50.52
N ASN A 144 -43.73 34.10 51.02
CA ASN A 144 -42.31 34.05 50.71
C ASN A 144 -41.66 32.75 51.22
N LEU A 145 -42.03 32.30 52.42
CA LEU A 145 -41.51 31.05 53.00
C LEU A 145 -41.89 29.82 52.16
N LEU A 146 -43.14 29.74 51.69
CA LEU A 146 -43.58 28.66 50.80
C LEU A 146 -42.85 28.70 49.45
N LYS A 147 -42.61 29.88 48.89
CA LYS A 147 -41.85 30.03 47.64
C LYS A 147 -40.39 29.60 47.79
N ILE A 148 -39.74 29.94 48.91
CA ILE A 148 -38.37 29.49 49.23
C ILE A 148 -38.31 27.97 49.29
N ARG A 149 -39.23 27.32 50.03
CA ARG A 149 -39.28 25.85 50.10
C ARG A 149 -39.49 25.19 48.74
N SER A 150 -40.33 25.77 47.87
CA SER A 150 -40.51 25.28 46.49
C SER A 150 -39.22 25.36 45.70
N LEU A 151 -38.52 26.50 45.76
CA LEU A 151 -37.25 26.71 45.07
C LEU A 151 -36.14 25.79 45.60
N GLU A 152 -36.09 25.57 46.92
CA GLU A 152 -35.16 24.61 47.53
C GLU A 152 -35.43 23.19 47.07
N LYS A 153 -36.70 22.79 46.99
CA LYS A 153 -37.12 21.48 46.48
C LYS A 153 -36.73 21.32 45.01
N GLU A 154 -37.05 22.29 44.15
CA GLU A 154 -36.67 22.27 42.72
C GLU A 154 -35.15 22.25 42.52
N LYS A 155 -34.40 23.02 43.33
CA LYS A 155 -32.93 22.99 43.34
C LYS A 155 -32.41 21.61 43.76
N LYS A 156 -33.00 20.99 44.78
CA LYS A 156 -32.62 19.64 45.22
C LYS A 156 -32.89 18.60 44.14
N GLU A 157 -34.08 18.61 43.54
CA GLU A 157 -34.47 17.68 42.48
C GLU A 157 -33.62 17.85 41.21
N SER A 158 -33.28 19.08 40.83
CA SER A 158 -32.39 19.34 39.69
C SER A 158 -30.95 18.90 39.96
N LEU A 159 -30.44 19.08 41.18
CA LEU A 159 -29.13 18.55 41.58
C LEU A 159 -29.10 17.03 41.58
N GLU A 160 -30.14 16.37 42.06
CA GLU A 160 -30.26 14.90 42.05
C GLU A 160 -30.29 14.36 40.62
N LYS A 161 -31.12 14.93 39.74
CA LYS A 161 -31.16 14.58 38.32
C LYS A 161 -29.81 14.78 37.62
N LEU A 162 -29.13 15.90 37.90
CA LEU A 162 -27.82 16.16 37.31
C LEU A 162 -26.75 15.18 37.83
N SER A 163 -26.82 14.79 39.11
CA SER A 163 -25.95 13.77 39.70
C SER A 163 -26.17 12.39 39.06
N GLU A 164 -27.42 11.99 38.85
CA GLU A 164 -27.76 10.74 38.14
C GLU A 164 -27.25 10.75 36.69
N GLN A 165 -27.44 11.86 35.98
CA GLN A 165 -26.90 12.04 34.63
C GLN A 165 -25.37 11.99 34.60
N HIS A 166 -24.70 12.58 35.58
CA HIS A 166 -23.26 12.52 35.70
C HIS A 166 -22.78 11.08 35.92
N ASN A 167 -23.40 10.36 36.86
CA ASN A 167 -23.06 8.97 37.17
C ASN A 167 -23.30 8.02 35.99
N THR A 168 -24.40 8.20 35.26
CA THR A 168 -24.68 7.39 34.05
C THR A 168 -23.70 7.70 32.93
N LEU A 169 -23.37 8.98 32.70
CA LEU A 169 -22.39 9.37 31.69
C LEU A 169 -20.98 8.86 32.05
N GLN A 170 -20.61 8.89 33.32
CA GLN A 170 -19.35 8.35 33.81
C GLN A 170 -19.25 6.83 33.56
N LYS A 171 -20.29 6.06 33.89
CA LYS A 171 -20.35 4.62 33.60
C LYS A 171 -20.21 4.33 32.10
N ASN A 172 -20.95 5.07 31.26
CA ASN A 172 -20.87 4.94 29.81
C ASN A 172 -19.46 5.26 29.28
N HIS A 173 -18.81 6.28 29.84
CA HIS A 173 -17.43 6.62 29.49
C HIS A 173 -16.46 5.48 29.84
N GLU A 174 -16.58 4.90 31.03
CA GLU A 174 -15.74 3.77 31.46
C GLU A 174 -15.97 2.53 30.58
N GLU A 175 -17.21 2.21 30.22
CA GLU A 175 -17.53 1.11 29.30
C GLU A 175 -16.96 1.34 27.89
N LEU A 176 -17.10 2.56 27.35
CA LEU A 176 -16.52 2.91 26.05
C LEU A 176 -15.00 2.85 26.06
N LYS A 177 -14.36 3.29 27.16
CA LYS A 177 -12.92 3.17 27.35
C LYS A 177 -12.48 1.71 27.33
N LYS A 178 -13.17 0.81 28.06
CA LYS A 178 -12.90 -0.63 28.04
C LYS A 178 -13.05 -1.22 26.63
N LYS A 179 -14.10 -0.85 25.88
CA LYS A 179 -14.32 -1.29 24.49
C LYS A 179 -13.19 -0.80 23.57
N LEU A 180 -12.75 0.45 23.73
CA LEU A 180 -11.65 1.02 22.97
C LEU A 180 -10.34 0.29 23.26
N ASP A 181 -10.01 0.06 24.53
CA ASP A 181 -8.78 -0.62 24.93
C ASP A 181 -8.78 -2.09 24.44
N ALA A 182 -9.91 -2.78 24.52
CA ALA A 182 -10.07 -4.13 23.95
C ALA A 182 -9.89 -4.14 22.42
N SER A 183 -10.48 -3.18 21.70
CA SER A 183 -10.30 -3.03 20.26
C SER A 183 -8.85 -2.71 19.89
N ARG A 184 -8.18 -1.85 20.66
CA ARG A 184 -6.77 -1.50 20.49
C ARG A 184 -5.87 -2.73 20.68
N ALA A 185 -6.10 -3.52 21.72
CA ALA A 185 -5.36 -4.77 21.97
C ALA A 185 -5.55 -5.77 20.82
N ARG A 186 -6.78 -5.94 20.33
CA ARG A 186 -7.06 -6.81 19.16
C ARG A 186 -6.32 -6.32 17.91
N ASN A 187 -6.38 -5.02 17.62
CA ASN A 187 -5.68 -4.44 16.47
C ASN A 187 -4.16 -4.64 16.58
N GLN A 188 -3.58 -4.49 17.77
CA GLN A 188 -2.15 -4.74 17.97
C GLN A 188 -1.77 -6.19 17.68
N MET A 189 -2.57 -7.16 18.15
CA MET A 189 -2.37 -8.58 17.87
C MET A 189 -2.49 -8.89 16.38
N LEU A 190 -3.56 -8.42 15.73
CA LEU A 190 -3.79 -8.60 14.29
C LEU A 190 -2.65 -7.98 13.47
N CYS A 191 -2.16 -6.79 13.84
CA CYS A 191 -0.98 -6.20 13.19
C CYS A 191 0.27 -7.07 13.36
N GLY A 192 0.45 -7.72 14.51
CA GLY A 192 1.52 -8.69 14.75
C GLY A 192 1.40 -9.92 13.84
N GLU A 193 0.22 -10.51 13.75
CA GLU A 193 -0.08 -11.65 12.88
C GLU A 193 0.17 -11.30 11.41
N VAL A 194 -0.29 -10.15 10.93
CA VAL A 194 -0.04 -9.69 9.55
C VAL A 194 1.46 -9.55 9.28
N LYS A 195 2.24 -9.01 10.22
CA LYS A 195 3.71 -8.93 10.07
C LYS A 195 4.34 -10.31 9.99
N MET A 196 3.90 -11.25 10.84
CA MET A 196 4.38 -12.64 10.83
C MET A 196 4.06 -13.33 9.50
N LEU A 197 2.80 -13.25 9.05
CA LEU A 197 2.35 -13.84 7.78
C LEU A 197 3.11 -13.25 6.58
N LYS A 198 3.36 -11.93 6.57
CA LYS A 198 4.20 -11.31 5.55
C LYS A 198 5.63 -11.87 5.56
N GLY A 199 6.22 -12.10 6.73
CA GLY A 199 7.53 -12.76 6.85
C GLY A 199 7.53 -14.19 6.32
N GLN A 200 6.48 -14.96 6.62
CA GLN A 200 6.32 -16.33 6.10
C GLN A 200 6.17 -16.33 4.57
N ILE A 201 5.35 -15.44 4.01
CA ILE A 201 5.21 -15.28 2.55
C ILE A 201 6.56 -14.89 1.92
N GLY A 202 7.32 -13.97 2.55
CA GLY A 202 8.66 -13.60 2.07
C GLY A 202 9.59 -14.81 1.98
N THR A 203 9.59 -15.66 3.02
CA THR A 203 10.39 -16.89 3.03
C THR A 203 9.97 -17.86 1.93
N LEU A 204 8.66 -18.01 1.68
CA LEU A 204 8.14 -18.86 0.61
C LEU A 204 8.49 -18.32 -0.79
N LEU A 205 8.46 -17.01 -0.98
CA LEU A 205 8.88 -16.37 -2.22
C LEU A 205 10.38 -16.57 -2.47
N GLU A 206 11.21 -16.47 -1.45
CA GLU A 206 12.63 -16.81 -1.57
C GLU A 206 12.81 -18.26 -1.98
N LYS A 207 12.12 -19.21 -1.34
CA LYS A 207 12.18 -20.62 -1.75
C LYS A 207 11.78 -20.81 -3.21
N GLY A 208 10.70 -20.18 -3.66
CA GLY A 208 10.26 -20.23 -5.05
C GLY A 208 11.33 -19.72 -6.03
N LYS A 209 12.08 -18.66 -5.68
CA LYS A 209 13.22 -18.20 -6.50
C LYS A 209 14.34 -19.23 -6.59
N HIS A 210 14.70 -19.87 -5.48
CA HIS A 210 15.71 -20.93 -5.48
C HIS A 210 15.24 -22.14 -6.31
N ASP A 211 13.95 -22.48 -6.25
CA ASP A 211 13.36 -23.53 -7.07
C ASP A 211 13.40 -23.18 -8.56
N ASP A 212 13.09 -21.92 -8.93
CA ASP A 212 13.21 -21.42 -10.31
C ASP A 212 14.67 -21.49 -10.82
N GLU A 213 15.64 -21.06 -10.00
CA GLU A 213 17.07 -21.17 -10.31
C GLU A 213 17.51 -22.62 -10.54
N LEU A 214 17.01 -23.54 -9.71
CA LEU A 214 17.27 -24.98 -9.85
C LEU A 214 16.67 -25.52 -11.16
N ILE A 215 15.44 -25.13 -11.50
CA ILE A 215 14.77 -25.53 -12.73
C ILE A 215 15.57 -25.03 -13.94
N ASP A 216 15.99 -23.77 -13.95
CA ASP A 216 16.79 -23.19 -15.04
C ASP A 216 18.13 -23.92 -15.21
N ALA A 217 18.80 -24.25 -14.10
CA ALA A 217 20.04 -25.03 -14.13
C ALA A 217 19.82 -26.43 -14.74
N LEU A 218 18.75 -27.12 -14.34
CA LEU A 218 18.40 -28.44 -14.88
C LEU A 218 18.02 -28.38 -16.36
N LEU A 219 17.23 -27.38 -16.77
CA LEU A 219 16.87 -27.16 -18.17
C LEU A 219 18.10 -26.87 -19.04
N SER A 220 19.05 -26.08 -18.53
CA SER A 220 20.31 -25.82 -19.21
C SER A 220 21.14 -27.11 -19.38
N GLN A 221 21.24 -27.93 -18.34
CA GLN A 221 21.92 -29.23 -18.41
C GLN A 221 21.23 -30.17 -19.41
N GLN A 222 19.90 -30.24 -19.39
CA GLN A 222 19.13 -31.07 -20.33
C GLN A 222 19.37 -30.62 -21.77
N LYS A 223 19.39 -29.31 -22.03
CA LYS A 223 19.68 -28.76 -23.36
C LYS A 223 21.09 -29.11 -23.82
N GLN A 224 22.10 -28.96 -22.96
CA GLN A 224 23.48 -29.34 -23.27
C GLN A 224 23.58 -30.84 -23.63
N MET A 225 22.90 -31.70 -22.86
CA MET A 225 22.86 -33.14 -23.13
C MET A 225 22.22 -33.45 -24.49
N GLN A 226 21.11 -32.77 -24.83
CA GLN A 226 20.44 -32.92 -26.13
C GLN A 226 21.33 -32.48 -27.30
N GLU A 227 22.08 -31.39 -27.14
CA GLU A 227 23.04 -30.92 -28.14
C GLU A 227 24.17 -31.92 -28.36
N ILE A 228 24.72 -32.50 -27.28
CA ILE A 228 25.75 -33.54 -27.35
C ILE A 228 25.21 -34.78 -28.07
N LEU A 229 24.02 -35.27 -27.71
CA LEU A 229 23.39 -36.43 -28.36
C LEU A 229 23.14 -36.18 -29.86
N LYS A 230 22.65 -34.99 -30.21
CA LYS A 230 22.45 -34.60 -31.61
C LYS A 230 23.77 -34.55 -32.37
N GLY A 231 24.83 -34.03 -31.76
CA GLY A 231 26.18 -34.00 -32.34
C GLY A 231 26.76 -35.40 -32.55
N LEU A 232 26.56 -36.32 -31.59
CA LEU A 232 26.98 -37.72 -31.71
C LEU A 232 26.22 -38.45 -32.82
N SER A 233 24.90 -38.28 -32.91
CA SER A 233 24.08 -38.85 -33.99
C SER A 233 24.53 -38.37 -35.36
N GLN A 234 24.75 -37.05 -35.54
CA GLN A 234 25.25 -36.50 -36.81
C GLN A 234 26.65 -37.02 -37.17
N LYS A 235 27.51 -37.23 -36.16
CA LYS A 235 28.85 -37.80 -36.38
C LYS A 235 28.77 -39.27 -36.77
N GLU A 236 27.85 -40.03 -36.18
CA GLU A 236 27.60 -41.42 -36.53
C GLU A 236 27.11 -41.56 -37.98
N ASP A 237 26.17 -40.71 -38.41
CA ASP A 237 25.65 -40.70 -39.77
C ASP A 237 26.75 -40.39 -40.81
N LYS A 238 27.56 -39.35 -40.56
CA LYS A 238 28.72 -39.02 -41.41
C LYS A 238 29.75 -40.16 -41.50
N ASN A 239 29.98 -40.85 -40.39
CA ASN A 239 30.86 -42.01 -40.36
C ASN A 239 30.28 -43.20 -41.15
N LYS A 240 28.96 -43.43 -41.07
CA LYS A 240 28.27 -44.46 -41.86
C LYS A 240 28.35 -44.17 -43.35
N GLU A 241 28.07 -42.93 -43.77
CA GLU A 241 28.21 -42.49 -45.16
C GLU A 241 29.65 -42.65 -45.67
N SER A 242 30.65 -42.23 -44.88
CA SER A 242 32.06 -42.37 -45.23
C SER A 242 32.46 -43.85 -45.38
N ARG A 243 31.98 -44.71 -44.48
CA ARG A 243 32.19 -46.18 -44.58
C ARG A 243 31.52 -46.78 -45.80
N GLN A 244 30.30 -46.36 -46.12
CA GLN A 244 29.58 -46.83 -47.31
C GLN A 244 30.28 -46.40 -48.60
N MET A 245 30.72 -45.14 -48.69
CA MET A 245 31.47 -44.65 -49.85
C MET A 245 32.78 -45.44 -50.03
N MET A 246 33.51 -45.67 -48.94
CA MET A 246 34.74 -46.48 -48.98
C MET A 246 34.47 -47.94 -49.35
N GLY A 247 33.37 -48.51 -48.85
CA GLY A 247 32.90 -49.86 -49.24
C GLY A 247 32.58 -49.94 -50.73
N HIS A 248 31.82 -49.00 -51.28
CA HIS A 248 31.53 -48.95 -52.71
C HIS A 248 32.79 -48.78 -53.57
N HIS A 249 33.74 -47.97 -53.12
CA HIS A 249 35.02 -47.82 -53.80
C HIS A 249 35.79 -49.15 -53.82
N LEU A 250 35.89 -49.84 -52.68
CA LEU A 250 36.50 -51.16 -52.57
C LEU A 250 35.81 -52.20 -53.46
N ASP A 251 34.48 -52.26 -53.45
CA ASP A 251 33.71 -53.18 -54.31
C ASP A 251 33.97 -52.92 -55.79
N THR A 252 34.02 -51.64 -56.20
CA THR A 252 34.31 -51.25 -57.59
C THR A 252 35.72 -51.69 -58.00
N GLU A 253 36.69 -51.55 -57.10
CA GLU A 253 38.07 -51.96 -57.35
C GLU A 253 38.22 -53.48 -57.40
N ILE A 254 37.55 -54.21 -56.48
CA ILE A 254 37.48 -55.68 -56.49
C ILE A 254 36.86 -56.16 -57.81
N GLN A 255 35.79 -55.53 -58.29
CA GLN A 255 35.15 -55.90 -59.54
C GLN A 255 36.10 -55.74 -60.73
N LYS A 256 36.85 -54.62 -60.80
CA LYS A 256 37.88 -54.40 -61.84
C LYS A 256 38.99 -55.44 -61.78
N GLN A 257 39.49 -55.73 -60.58
CA GLN A 257 40.52 -56.76 -60.39
C GLN A 257 40.01 -58.14 -60.78
N SER A 258 38.76 -58.47 -60.44
CA SER A 258 38.11 -59.71 -60.83
C SER A 258 38.03 -59.87 -62.35
N THR A 259 37.56 -58.82 -63.05
CA THR A 259 37.53 -58.84 -64.53
C THR A 259 38.91 -59.01 -65.15
N LEU A 260 39.93 -58.35 -64.59
CA LEU A 260 41.31 -58.49 -65.06
C LEU A 260 41.85 -59.90 -64.83
N ILE A 261 41.55 -60.50 -63.68
CA ILE A 261 41.92 -61.89 -63.37
C ILE A 261 41.25 -62.84 -64.38
N ASP A 262 39.98 -62.63 -64.72
CA ASP A 262 39.28 -63.47 -65.70
C ASP A 262 39.87 -63.34 -67.11
N GLU A 263 40.24 -62.13 -67.53
CA GLU A 263 40.95 -61.90 -68.79
C GLU A 263 42.31 -62.60 -68.82
N LEU A 264 43.09 -62.47 -67.74
CA LEU A 264 44.39 -63.14 -67.60
C LEU A 264 44.23 -64.66 -67.60
N ARG A 265 43.22 -65.21 -66.92
CA ARG A 265 42.90 -66.65 -66.94
C ARG A 265 42.60 -67.13 -68.36
N LYS A 266 41.78 -66.41 -69.12
CA LYS A 266 41.50 -66.74 -70.54
C LYS A 266 42.76 -66.71 -71.40
N LEU A 267 43.63 -65.72 -71.18
CA LEU A 267 44.89 -65.61 -71.91
C LEU A 267 45.84 -66.77 -71.59
N VAL A 268 45.91 -67.20 -70.32
CA VAL A 268 46.69 -68.37 -69.90
C VAL A 268 46.16 -69.63 -70.57
N VAL A 269 44.85 -69.89 -70.54
CA VAL A 269 44.26 -71.06 -71.22
C VAL A 269 44.58 -71.07 -72.71
N ASN A 270 44.42 -69.94 -73.40
CA ASN A 270 44.73 -69.83 -74.83
C ASN A 270 46.23 -70.09 -75.10
N ARG A 271 47.12 -69.57 -74.23
CA ARG A 271 48.55 -69.87 -74.32
C ARG A 271 48.86 -71.34 -74.05
N GLU A 272 48.24 -71.96 -73.05
CA GLU A 272 48.39 -73.39 -72.75
C GLU A 272 47.89 -74.27 -73.90
N GLU A 273 46.76 -73.92 -74.53
CA GLU A 273 46.25 -74.59 -75.73
C GLU A 273 47.24 -74.47 -76.89
N LYS A 274 47.79 -73.27 -77.11
CA LYS A 274 48.78 -73.02 -78.16
C LYS A 274 50.10 -73.74 -77.92
N VAL A 275 50.54 -73.83 -76.66
CA VAL A 275 51.68 -74.67 -76.26
C VAL A 275 51.39 -76.12 -76.56
N LYS A 276 50.23 -76.66 -76.16
CA LYS A 276 49.82 -78.04 -76.50
C LYS A 276 49.78 -78.33 -77.99
N THR A 277 49.32 -77.39 -78.82
CA THR A 277 49.34 -77.58 -80.28
C THR A 277 50.76 -77.61 -80.82
N LEU A 278 51.62 -76.70 -80.36
CA LEU A 278 53.03 -76.68 -80.78
C LEU A 278 53.79 -77.92 -80.29
N GLU A 279 53.52 -78.41 -79.08
CA GLU A 279 54.08 -79.66 -78.56
C GLU A 279 53.65 -80.86 -79.40
N LYS A 280 52.39 -80.91 -79.86
CA LYS A 280 51.92 -81.95 -80.80
C LYS A 280 52.60 -81.85 -82.17
N GLU A 281 52.80 -80.65 -82.70
CA GLU A 281 53.50 -80.44 -83.97
C GLU A 281 54.97 -80.87 -83.88
N ILE A 282 55.65 -80.59 -82.77
CA ILE A 282 57.04 -81.00 -82.54
C ILE A 282 57.15 -82.52 -82.32
N GLY A 283 56.17 -83.15 -81.65
CA GLY A 283 56.16 -84.60 -81.44
C GLY A 283 55.82 -85.44 -82.69
N GLN A 284 55.42 -84.83 -83.80
CA GLN A 284 55.16 -85.49 -85.09
C GLN A 284 56.32 -85.36 -86.10
N LEU A 285 57.38 -84.64 -85.74
CA LEU A 285 58.66 -84.55 -86.44
C LEU A 285 59.65 -85.58 -85.89
#